data_AF-A0A445EGE7-F1
#
_entry.id   AF-A0A445EGE7-F1
#
_cell.length_a   1.000
_cell.length_b   1.000
_cell.length_c   1.000
_cell.angle_alpha   90.00
_cell.angle_beta   90.00
_cell.angle_gamma   90.00
#
_symmetry.space_group_name_H-M   'P 1'
#
loop_
_entity.id
_entity.type
_entity.pdbx_description
1 polymer ?
#
loop_
_entity_poly.entity_id
_entity_poly.type
_entity_poly.pdbx_seq_one_letter_code
_entity_poly.pdbx_strand_id
1 'polypeptide(L)'
;MERYVFKRRNDGIYIINLGKTWEKLQLAARIIVAIENPQDIIVQSARPYGQRAVLKFVQYTGANAIAGRHTPGTFTNQMQTS
;
A
#
# COMPACT_ATOMS: atom_id res chain seq x y z
N MET A 1 11.54 -1.28 -12.73
CA MET A 1 10.11 -1.57 -13.01
C MET A 1 9.89 -2.24 -14.36
N GLU A 2 10.85 -2.18 -15.29
CA GLU A 2 10.75 -2.67 -16.68
C GLU A 2 10.30 -4.14 -16.82
N ARG A 3 10.72 -5.04 -15.92
CA ARG A 3 10.33 -6.47 -15.94
C ARG A 3 8.81 -6.72 -15.83
N TYR A 4 8.05 -5.75 -15.32
CA TYR A 4 6.60 -5.81 -15.19
C TYR A 4 5.86 -5.14 -16.35
N VAL A 5 6.58 -4.47 -17.26
CA VAL A 5 6.02 -3.89 -18.47
C VAL A 5 5.74 -5.01 -19.47
N PHE A 6 4.54 -5.00 -20.05
CA PHE A 6 4.15 -5.88 -21.14
C PHE A 6 4.54 -5.30 -22.49
N LYS A 7 4.14 -4.06 -22.77
CA LYS A 7 4.40 -3.34 -24.02
C LYS A 7 4.37 -1.83 -23.80
N ARG A 8 5.06 -1.08 -24.66
CA ARG A 8 4.92 0.37 -24.79
C ARG A 8 3.99 0.70 -25.96
N ARG A 9 2.99 1.55 -25.73
CA ARG A 9 2.11 2.08 -26.79
C ARG A 9 2.82 3.23 -27.52
N ASN A 10 2.41 3.51 -28.76
CA ASN A 10 2.98 4.58 -29.58
C ASN A 10 2.89 5.96 -28.89
N ASP A 11 1.86 6.18 -28.06
CA ASP A 11 1.65 7.40 -27.26
C ASP A 11 2.63 7.53 -26.08
N GLY A 12 3.59 6.60 -25.93
CA GLY A 12 4.61 6.61 -24.88
C GLY A 12 4.19 5.95 -23.56
N ILE A 13 2.92 5.53 -23.43
CA ILE A 13 2.38 4.89 -22.22
C ILE A 13 2.86 3.44 -22.11
N TYR A 14 3.28 3.04 -20.90
CA TYR A 14 3.68 1.67 -20.57
C TYR A 14 2.48 0.86 -20.05
N ILE A 15 2.24 -0.29 -20.66
CA ILE A 15 1.20 -1.24 -20.24
C ILE A 15 1.84 -2.24 -19.27
N ILE A 16 1.24 -2.43 -18.10
CA ILE A 16 1.71 -3.39 -17.09
C ILE A 16 1.14 -4.78 -17.38
N ASN A 17 1.95 -5.82 -17.19
CA ASN A 17 1.50 -7.21 -17.31
C ASN A 17 0.66 -7.62 -16.09
N LEU A 18 -0.64 -7.84 -16.31
CA LEU A 18 -1.61 -8.20 -15.26
C LEU A 18 -1.34 -9.57 -14.62
N GLY A 19 -0.83 -10.55 -15.36
CA GLY A 19 -0.47 -11.86 -14.82
C GLY A 19 0.63 -11.75 -13.77
N LYS A 20 1.70 -10.99 -14.09
CA LYS A 20 2.77 -10.70 -13.12
C LYS A 20 2.28 -9.86 -11.93
N THR A 21 1.31 -8.98 -12.13
CA THR A 21 0.68 -8.23 -11.03
C THR A 21 -0.08 -9.17 -10.10
N TRP A 22 -0.85 -10.11 -10.64
CA TRP A 22 -1.62 -11.07 -9.85
C TRP A 22 -0.72 -11.94 -8.94
N GLU A 23 0.39 -12.46 -9.49
CA GLU A 23 1.37 -13.23 -8.73
C GLU A 23 1.92 -12.44 -7.53
N LYS A 24 2.17 -11.14 -7.71
CA LYS A 24 2.67 -10.26 -6.63
C LYS A 24 1.58 -9.92 -5.61
N LEU A 25 0.34 -9.74 -6.04
CA LEU A 25 -0.79 -9.54 -5.12
C LEU A 25 -1.00 -10.75 -4.21
N GLN A 26 -0.93 -11.96 -4.77
CA GLN A 26 -1.09 -13.19 -3.99
C GLN A 26 0.05 -13.37 -2.97
N LEU A 27 1.30 -13.06 -3.36
CA LEU A 27 2.42 -13.08 -2.43
C LEU A 27 2.28 -12.03 -1.32
N ALA A 28 1.88 -10.79 -1.67
CA ALA A 28 1.69 -9.72 -0.71
C ALA A 28 0.62 -10.07 0.34
N ALA A 29 -0.50 -10.66 -0.09
CA ALA A 29 -1.55 -11.12 0.82
C ALA A 29 -1.02 -12.14 1.85
N ARG A 30 -0.18 -13.08 1.41
CA ARG A 30 0.44 -14.09 2.31
C ARG A 30 1.36 -13.45 3.35
N ILE A 31 2.14 -12.45 2.97
CA ILE A 31 3.04 -11.74 3.89
C ILE A 31 2.23 -10.96 4.94
N ILE A 32 1.18 -10.28 4.50
CA ILE A 32 0.31 -9.47 5.39
C ILE A 32 -0.40 -10.34 6.42
N VAL A 33 -0.98 -11.48 5.98
CA VAL A 33 -1.72 -12.40 6.86
C VAL A 33 -0.80 -13.14 7.84
N ALA A 34 0.50 -13.23 7.56
CA ALA A 34 1.45 -13.87 8.47
C ALA A 34 1.74 -13.06 9.75
N ILE A 35 1.31 -11.79 9.80
CA ILE A 35 1.47 -10.93 10.98
C ILE A 35 0.36 -11.27 11.99
N GLU A 36 0.74 -11.67 13.20
CA GLU A 36 -0.20 -12.12 14.24
C GLU A 36 -1.15 -11.02 14.71
N ASN A 37 -0.63 -9.82 14.96
CA ASN A 37 -1.43 -8.66 15.36
C ASN A 37 -1.65 -7.72 14.17
N PRO A 38 -2.89 -7.60 13.64
CA PRO A 38 -3.17 -6.71 12.51
C PRO A 38 -2.88 -5.24 12.81
N GLN A 39 -2.93 -4.82 14.09
CA GLN A 39 -2.70 -3.42 14.48
C GLN A 39 -1.24 -2.98 14.28
N ASP A 40 -0.30 -3.91 14.17
CA ASP A 40 1.10 -3.60 13.90
C ASP A 40 1.33 -3.16 12.44
N ILE A 41 0.31 -3.34 11.58
CA ILE A 41 0.33 -2.96 10.18
C ILE A 41 -0.17 -1.53 10.05
N ILE A 42 0.59 -0.70 9.34
CA ILE A 42 0.20 0.66 9.00
C ILE A 42 -0.03 0.84 7.50
N VAL A 43 -1.10 1.55 7.15
CA VAL A 43 -1.46 1.85 5.76
C VAL A 43 -1.58 3.36 5.60
N GLN A 44 -0.90 3.92 4.61
CA GLN A 44 -0.77 5.37 4.46
C GLN A 44 -1.05 5.84 3.03
N SER A 45 -1.77 6.96 2.91
CA SER A 45 -1.88 7.71 1.66
C SER A 45 -2.01 9.20 1.91
N ALA A 46 -1.09 9.98 1.35
CA ALA A 46 -1.16 11.44 1.33
C ALA A 46 -2.05 11.98 0.20
N ARG A 47 -2.27 11.20 -0.86
CA ARG A 47 -3.08 11.63 -2.00
C ARG A 47 -4.58 11.48 -1.70
N PRO A 48 -5.41 12.46 -2.11
CA PRO A 48 -6.86 12.41 -1.85
C PRO A 48 -7.54 11.19 -2.47
N TYR A 49 -7.09 10.74 -3.66
CA TYR A 49 -7.63 9.53 -4.31
C TYR A 49 -7.46 8.25 -3.48
N GLY A 50 -6.42 8.18 -2.64
CA GLY A 50 -6.14 7.01 -1.82
C GLY A 50 -6.72 7.07 -0.41
N GLN A 51 -7.17 8.23 0.08
CA GLN A 51 -7.64 8.38 1.47
C GLN A 51 -8.79 7.43 1.80
N ARG A 52 -9.81 7.38 0.93
CA ARG A 52 -10.95 6.48 1.13
C ARG A 52 -10.55 5.01 1.07
N ALA A 53 -9.62 4.65 0.18
CA ALA A 53 -9.15 3.27 0.05
C ALA A 53 -8.43 2.81 1.31
N VAL A 54 -7.58 3.65 1.91
CA VAL A 54 -6.87 3.36 3.16
C VAL A 54 -7.84 3.14 4.32
N LEU A 55 -8.80 4.05 4.50
CA LEU A 55 -9.80 3.95 5.57
C LEU A 55 -10.65 2.67 5.44
N LYS A 56 -11.04 2.32 4.21
CA LYS A 56 -11.82 1.10 3.96
C LYS A 56 -11.00 -0.17 4.12
N PHE A 57 -9.73 -0.16 3.71
CA PHE A 57 -8.85 -1.30 3.90
C PHE A 57 -8.69 -1.62 5.39
N VAL A 58 -8.36 -0.60 6.19
CA VAL A 58 -8.20 -0.74 7.65
C VAL A 58 -9.49 -1.20 8.34
N GLN A 59 -10.66 -0.73 7.88
CA GLN A 59 -11.94 -1.20 8.41
C GLN A 59 -12.12 -2.73 8.28
N TYR A 60 -11.61 -3.35 7.21
CA TYR A 60 -11.76 -4.79 6.97
C TYR A 60 -10.62 -5.63 7.53
N THR A 61 -9.41 -5.07 7.64
CA THR A 61 -8.23 -5.81 8.10
C THR A 61 -7.92 -5.62 9.59
N GLY A 62 -8.45 -4.57 10.22
CA GLY A 62 -8.11 -4.21 11.61
C GLY A 62 -6.74 -3.54 11.77
N ALA A 63 -6.11 -3.14 10.66
CA ALA A 63 -4.83 -2.43 10.65
C ALA A 63 -4.96 -0.96 11.08
N ASN A 64 -3.86 -0.21 11.13
CA ASN A 64 -3.86 1.21 11.44
C ASN A 64 -3.72 2.08 10.17
N ALA A 65 -4.45 3.21 10.12
CA ALA A 65 -4.50 4.10 8.97
C ALA A 65 -3.87 5.47 9.26
N ILE A 66 -3.04 5.96 8.33
CA ILE A 66 -2.68 7.38 8.22
C ILE A 66 -3.30 7.92 6.92
N ALA A 67 -4.50 8.48 7.03
CA ALA A 67 -5.18 9.14 5.91
C ALA A 67 -4.82 10.63 5.89
N GLY A 68 -4.07 11.07 4.86
CA GLY A 68 -3.67 12.47 4.71
C GLY A 68 -2.20 12.73 5.02
N ARG A 69 -1.90 13.90 5.60
CA ARG A 69 -0.52 14.36 5.79
C ARG A 69 0.25 13.43 6.71
N HIS A 70 1.39 12.93 6.25
CA HIS A 70 2.37 12.29 7.12
C HIS A 70 3.04 13.35 8.00
N THR A 71 2.92 13.20 9.32
CA THR A 71 3.71 14.00 10.26
C THR A 71 5.14 13.44 10.31
N PRO A 72 6.19 14.22 10.00
CA PRO A 72 7.56 13.73 10.15
C PRO A 72 7.83 13.33 11.61
N GLY A 73 8.50 12.20 11.82
CA GLY A 73 8.76 11.67 13.16
C GLY A 73 7.83 10.53 13.60
N THR A 74 6.71 10.28 12.93
CA THR A 74 5.76 9.20 13.30
C THR A 74 6.42 7.82 13.47
N PHE A 75 7.42 7.48 12.66
CA PHE A 75 8.11 6.18 12.76
C PHE A 75 9.43 6.21 13.52
N THR A 76 10.00 7.39 13.77
CA THR A 76 11.39 7.52 14.27
C THR A 76 11.49 8.21 15.62
N ASN A 77 10.49 9.02 16.01
CA ASN A 77 10.47 9.74 17.27
C ASN A 77 9.58 9.03 18.28
N GLN A 78 10.18 8.22 19.16
CA GLN A 78 9.48 7.49 20.22
C GLN A 78 8.73 8.37 21.23
N MET A 79 9.08 9.67 21.34
CA MET A 79 8.37 10.60 22.22
C MET A 79 7.03 11.05 21.63
N GLN A 80 6.81 10.83 20.34
CA GLN A 80 5.62 11.29 19.63
C GLN A 80 4.60 10.14 19.58
N THR A 81 3.53 10.27 20.37
CA THR A 81 2.41 9.34 20.28
C THR A 81 1.62 9.63 19.01
N SER A 82 1.49 8.61 18.16
CA SER A 82 0.80 8.67 16.87
C SER A 82 -0.68 8.35 17.01
#